data_AF-A0A955YBD9-F1
#
_entry.id   AF-A0A955YBD9-F1
#
_cell.length_a   1.000
_cell.length_b   1.000
_cell.length_c   1.000
_cell.angle_alpha   90.00
_cell.angle_beta   90.00
_cell.angle_gamma   90.00
#
_symmetry.space_group_name_H-M   'P 1'
#
loop_
_entity.id
_entity.type
_entity.pdbx_description
1 polymer ?
#
loop_
_entity_poly.entity_id
_entity_poly.type
_entity_poly.pdbx_seq_one_letter_code
_entity_poly.pdbx_strand_id
1 'polypeptide(L)'
;MTGQQTPPRPRVLVVEDGHEYIQNLQRFLADDFVFLRAGDGHEALGLLAAPPDGQPFDAVFLDMRFDRAERLLGDLAELTDRFAGDAERARRFLEDNQGTYVLAGLRDAGHALPALFSYDFDSEPRRFRNLEARYGPLAY
;
A
#
# COMPACT_ATOMS: atom_id res chain seq x y z
N MET A 1 11.83 -12.55 40.29
CA MET A 1 11.71 -11.42 39.36
C MET A 1 11.34 -11.99 38.01
N THR A 2 10.05 -12.07 37.72
CA THR A 2 9.53 -12.56 36.44
C THR A 2 9.75 -11.43 35.43
N GLY A 3 10.71 -11.60 34.52
CA GLY A 3 10.91 -10.64 33.43
C GLY A 3 9.63 -10.57 32.61
N GLN A 4 8.97 -9.40 32.60
CA GLN A 4 7.89 -9.14 31.64
C GLN A 4 8.51 -9.20 30.25
N GLN A 5 8.12 -10.20 29.46
CA GLN A 5 8.44 -10.24 28.05
C GLN A 5 7.67 -9.09 27.40
N THR A 6 8.37 -8.14 26.78
CA THR A 6 7.74 -7.12 25.94
C THR A 6 6.96 -7.84 24.84
N PRO A 7 5.68 -7.52 24.61
CA PRO A 7 4.93 -8.11 23.51
C PRO A 7 5.63 -7.82 22.18
N PRO A 8 5.51 -8.71 21.19
CA PRO A 8 6.10 -8.48 19.87
C PRO A 8 5.50 -7.21 19.24
N ARG A 9 6.37 -6.37 18.68
CA ARG A 9 5.98 -5.13 17.98
C ARG A 9 5.25 -5.48 16.68
N PRO A 10 4.12 -4.82 16.36
CA PRO A 10 3.43 -5.05 15.10
C PRO A 10 4.32 -4.72 13.90
N ARG A 11 4.18 -5.51 12.83
CA ARG A 11 4.94 -5.41 11.59
C ARG A 11 4.10 -4.73 10.51
N VAL A 12 4.58 -3.61 10.00
CA VAL A 12 3.87 -2.82 8.99
C VAL A 12 4.66 -2.84 7.69
N LEU A 13 4.00 -3.27 6.61
CA LEU A 13 4.54 -3.13 5.25
C LEU A 13 4.19 -1.73 4.73
N VAL A 14 5.20 -0.90 4.52
CA VAL A 14 5.07 0.43 3.91
C VAL A 14 5.22 0.27 2.40
N VAL A 15 4.20 0.64 1.64
CA VAL A 15 4.19 0.54 0.18
C VAL A 15 4.13 1.96 -0.39
N GLU A 16 5.27 2.41 -0.91
CA GLU A 16 5.51 3.75 -1.45
C GLU A 16 6.60 3.65 -2.52
N ASP A 17 6.59 4.51 -3.54
CA ASP A 17 7.70 4.58 -4.50
C ASP A 17 8.78 5.62 -4.13
N GLY A 18 8.53 6.38 -3.06
CA GLY A 18 9.48 7.25 -2.37
C GLY A 18 10.17 6.58 -1.18
N HIS A 19 10.80 7.37 -0.33
CA HIS A 19 11.35 6.93 0.97
C HIS A 19 10.89 7.82 2.13
N GLU A 20 10.07 8.81 1.84
CA GLU A 20 9.66 9.85 2.78
C GLU A 20 8.83 9.26 3.94
N TYR A 21 7.93 8.31 3.67
CA TYR A 21 7.09 7.72 4.72
C TYR A 21 7.86 6.73 5.59
N ILE A 22 8.59 5.78 5.01
CA ILE A 22 9.38 4.79 5.76
C ILE A 22 10.39 5.49 6.68
N GLN A 23 11.07 6.53 6.21
CA GLN A 23 12.06 7.26 7.00
C GLN A 23 11.41 7.98 8.18
N ASN A 24 10.25 8.61 7.97
CA ASN A 24 9.52 9.29 9.04
C ASN A 24 8.95 8.30 10.07
N LEU A 25 8.31 7.21 9.61
CA LEU A 25 7.77 6.17 10.47
C LEU A 25 8.88 5.52 11.31
N GLN A 26 10.01 5.16 10.71
CA GLN A 26 11.15 4.63 11.46
C GLN A 26 11.73 5.65 12.44
N ARG A 27 11.81 6.94 12.06
CA ARG A 27 12.36 7.97 12.92
C ARG A 27 11.55 8.17 14.20
N PHE A 28 10.23 8.08 14.12
CA PHE A 28 9.34 8.44 15.24
C PHE A 28 8.67 7.25 15.92
N LEU A 29 8.53 6.10 15.26
CA LEU A 29 7.73 4.97 15.73
C LEU A 29 8.49 3.63 15.74
N ALA A 30 9.81 3.63 15.50
CA ALA A 30 10.59 2.40 15.48
C ALA A 30 10.62 1.64 16.81
N ASP A 31 10.38 2.30 17.95
CA ASP A 31 10.32 1.61 19.24
C ASP A 31 9.02 0.80 19.40
N ASP A 32 7.97 1.17 18.69
CA ASP A 32 6.63 0.56 18.81
C ASP A 32 6.31 -0.41 17.66
N PHE A 33 6.93 -0.24 16.49
CA PHE A 33 6.64 -0.99 15.27
C PHE A 33 7.89 -1.50 14.57
N VAL A 34 7.72 -2.52 13.73
CA VAL A 34 8.72 -2.99 12.77
C VAL A 34 8.24 -2.64 11.37
N PHE A 35 9.02 -1.88 10.62
CA PHE A 35 8.65 -1.46 9.26
C PHE A 35 9.52 -2.15 8.21
N LEU A 36 8.90 -2.59 7.12
CA LEU A 36 9.57 -2.97 5.88
C LEU A 36 8.97 -2.18 4.72
N ARG A 37 9.78 -1.79 3.73
CA ARG A 37 9.32 -1.07 2.55
C ARG A 37 9.15 -2.02 1.35
N ALA A 38 8.10 -1.79 0.57
CA ALA A 38 7.98 -2.18 -0.83
C ALA A 38 7.93 -0.92 -1.71
N GLY A 39 8.75 -0.88 -2.77
CA GLY A 39 8.84 0.22 -3.73
C GLY A 39 7.75 0.26 -4.79
N ASP A 40 7.06 -0.86 -5.00
CA ASP A 40 5.94 -0.98 -5.92
C ASP A 40 4.97 -2.09 -5.48
N GLY A 41 3.84 -2.20 -6.17
CA GLY A 41 2.82 -3.21 -5.86
C GLY A 41 3.26 -4.66 -6.05
N HIS A 42 4.17 -4.94 -6.99
CA HIS A 42 4.67 -6.28 -7.24
C HIS A 42 5.61 -6.73 -6.12
N GLU A 43 6.47 -5.83 -5.66
CA GLU A 43 7.32 -6.06 -4.48
C GLU A 43 6.46 -6.27 -3.23
N ALA A 44 5.40 -5.48 -3.05
CA ALA A 44 4.47 -5.65 -1.92
C ALA A 44 3.82 -7.04 -1.91
N LEU A 45 3.31 -7.49 -3.07
CA LEU A 45 2.77 -8.85 -3.23
C LEU A 45 3.80 -9.93 -2.92
N GLY A 46 5.03 -9.76 -3.41
CA GLY A 46 6.12 -10.70 -3.13
C GLY A 46 6.47 -10.79 -1.63
N LEU A 47 6.56 -9.65 -0.96
CA LEU A 47 6.87 -9.58 0.47
C LEU A 47 5.76 -10.15 1.36
N LEU A 48 4.48 -9.97 0.99
CA LEU A 48 3.37 -10.57 1.72
C LEU A 48 3.28 -12.09 1.48
N ALA A 49 3.60 -12.56 0.29
CA ALA A 49 3.61 -14.00 -0.03
C ALA A 49 4.79 -14.74 0.62
N ALA A 50 5.95 -14.10 0.71
CA ALA A 50 7.17 -14.68 1.29
C ALA A 50 7.95 -13.64 2.11
N PRO A 51 7.55 -13.39 3.37
CA PRO A 51 8.25 -12.45 4.23
C PRO A 51 9.72 -12.87 4.45
N PRO A 52 10.69 -11.93 4.44
CA PRO A 52 12.13 -12.27 4.48
C PRO A 52 12.58 -13.10 5.68
N ASP A 53 11.93 -12.93 6.83
CA ASP A 53 12.19 -13.63 8.09
C ASP A 53 11.09 -14.64 8.46
N GLY A 54 10.19 -14.93 7.52
CA GLY A 54 9.05 -15.82 7.71
C GLY A 54 7.96 -15.27 8.64
N GLN A 55 8.08 -14.05 9.15
CA GLN A 55 7.06 -13.46 10.02
C GLN A 55 6.03 -12.67 9.21
N PRO A 56 4.72 -12.88 9.45
CA PRO A 56 3.68 -12.16 8.72
C PRO A 56 3.70 -10.66 9.04
N PHE A 57 3.05 -9.88 8.20
CA PHE A 57 2.76 -8.48 8.47
C PHE A 57 1.40 -8.36 9.16
N ASP A 58 1.25 -7.36 10.01
CA ASP A 58 0.02 -7.07 10.77
C ASP A 58 -0.82 -5.99 10.09
N ALA A 59 -0.19 -5.10 9.32
CA ALA A 59 -0.85 -4.02 8.59
C ALA A 59 -0.05 -3.58 7.35
N VAL A 60 -0.72 -2.82 6.49
CA VAL A 60 -0.11 -2.15 5.33
C VAL A 60 -0.28 -0.64 5.49
N PHE A 61 0.78 0.12 5.29
CA PHE A 61 0.73 1.57 5.09
C PHE A 61 0.94 1.85 3.60
N LEU A 62 0.05 2.60 2.96
CA LEU A 62 -0.04 2.66 1.51
C LEU A 62 -0.11 4.10 1.00
N ASP A 63 0.83 4.48 0.15
CA ASP A 63 0.72 5.73 -0.61
C ASP A 63 -0.38 5.59 -1.69
N MET A 64 -1.00 6.71 -2.07
CA MET A 64 -1.92 6.75 -3.19
C MET A 64 -1.17 6.86 -4.53
N ARG A 65 -0.09 7.63 -4.58
CA ARG A 65 0.54 8.04 -5.84
C ARG A 65 1.91 7.40 -6.04
N PHE A 66 2.16 6.90 -7.25
CA PHE A 66 3.42 6.23 -7.62
C PHE A 66 3.95 6.74 -8.97
N ASP A 67 4.49 7.96 -9.03
CA ASP A 67 5.02 8.55 -10.28
C ASP A 67 6.52 8.31 -10.52
N ARG A 68 7.21 7.66 -9.58
CA ARG A 68 8.62 7.24 -9.63
C ARG A 68 8.77 5.73 -9.86
N ALA A 69 7.70 4.96 -9.69
CA ALA A 69 7.75 3.51 -9.88
C ALA A 69 7.92 3.10 -11.35
N GLU A 70 8.84 2.16 -11.60
CA GLU A 70 9.06 1.58 -12.93
C GLU A 70 7.86 0.71 -13.37
N ARG A 71 7.27 -0.02 -12.41
CA ARG A 71 6.18 -0.97 -12.64
C ARG A 71 4.94 -0.53 -11.89
N LEU A 72 3.81 -0.51 -12.59
CA LEU A 72 2.49 -0.21 -12.05
C LEU A 72 1.60 -1.44 -12.19
N LEU A 73 0.79 -1.71 -11.17
CA LEU A 73 -0.35 -2.62 -11.25
C LEU A 73 -1.54 -1.94 -11.92
N GLY A 74 -2.27 -2.70 -12.74
CA GLY A 74 -3.41 -2.23 -13.51
C GLY A 74 -3.25 -2.56 -14.99
N ASP A 75 -4.34 -2.49 -15.75
CA ASP A 75 -4.32 -2.72 -17.19
C ASP A 75 -4.13 -1.39 -17.93
N LEU A 76 -2.88 -1.11 -18.32
CA LEU A 76 -2.55 0.11 -19.05
C LEU A 76 -3.17 0.11 -20.46
N ALA A 77 -3.33 -1.05 -21.10
CA ALA A 77 -3.91 -1.13 -22.43
C ALA A 77 -5.41 -0.79 -22.38
N GLU A 78 -6.14 -1.39 -21.44
CA GLU A 78 -7.55 -1.07 -21.20
C GLU A 78 -7.75 0.42 -20.88
N LEU A 79 -6.90 0.99 -20.02
CA LEU A 79 -6.97 2.42 -19.71
C LEU A 79 -6.63 3.31 -20.91
N THR A 80 -5.66 2.91 -21.73
CA THR A 80 -5.31 3.63 -22.96
C THR A 80 -6.50 3.69 -23.91
N ASP A 81 -7.20 2.57 -24.10
CA ASP A 81 -8.43 2.52 -24.90
C ASP A 81 -9.52 3.43 -24.31
N ARG A 82 -9.71 3.39 -22.99
CA ARG A 82 -10.65 4.27 -22.27
C ARG A 82 -10.32 5.75 -22.42
N PHE A 83 -9.03 6.10 -22.53
CA PHE A 83 -8.57 7.45 -22.79
C PHE A 83 -8.38 7.75 -24.28
N ALA A 84 -9.11 7.06 -25.15
CA ALA A 84 -9.12 7.30 -26.60
C ALA A 84 -7.74 7.18 -27.26
N GLY A 85 -6.91 6.24 -26.79
CA GLY A 85 -5.56 6.00 -27.29
C GLY A 85 -4.46 6.82 -26.60
N ASP A 86 -4.78 7.68 -25.64
CA ASP A 86 -3.80 8.51 -24.93
C ASP A 86 -3.10 7.72 -23.81
N ALA A 87 -1.97 7.10 -24.19
CA ALA A 87 -1.17 6.27 -23.27
C ALA A 87 -0.52 7.08 -22.13
N GLU A 88 -0.15 8.35 -22.37
CA GLU A 88 0.44 9.20 -21.32
C GLU A 88 -0.59 9.57 -20.25
N ARG A 89 -1.82 9.86 -20.67
CA ARG A 89 -2.93 10.10 -19.74
C ARG A 89 -3.32 8.83 -19.00
N ALA A 90 -3.32 7.68 -19.68
CA ALA A 90 -3.58 6.39 -19.05
C ALA A 90 -2.54 6.06 -17.98
N ARG A 91 -1.26 6.26 -18.28
CA ARG A 91 -0.16 6.05 -17.33
C ARG A 91 -0.29 6.98 -16.13
N ARG A 92 -0.46 8.30 -16.34
CA ARG A 92 -0.65 9.25 -15.23
C ARG A 92 -1.83 8.89 -14.35
N PHE A 93 -2.92 8.41 -14.95
CA PHE A 93 -4.07 7.92 -14.18
C PHE A 93 -3.71 6.72 -13.30
N LEU A 94 -2.91 5.77 -13.79
CA LEU A 94 -2.39 4.68 -12.95
C LEU A 94 -1.52 5.23 -11.83
N GLU A 95 -0.54 6.07 -12.15
CA GLU A 95 0.39 6.67 -11.18
C GLU A 95 -0.38 7.39 -10.05
N ASP A 96 -1.36 8.24 -10.38
CA ASP A 96 -2.15 9.02 -9.42
C ASP A 96 -3.14 8.17 -8.58
N ASN A 97 -3.42 6.92 -8.98
CA ASN A 97 -4.37 6.04 -8.31
C ASN A 97 -3.73 4.71 -7.87
N GLN A 98 -2.41 4.62 -7.91
CA GLN A 98 -1.70 3.37 -7.84
C GLN A 98 -1.96 2.65 -6.52
N GLY A 99 -2.08 3.37 -5.40
CA GLY A 99 -2.44 2.79 -4.12
C GLY A 99 -3.77 2.00 -4.16
N THR A 100 -4.75 2.46 -4.94
CA THR A 100 -6.01 1.72 -5.11
C THR A 100 -5.80 0.40 -5.87
N TYR A 101 -4.97 0.42 -6.91
CA TYR A 101 -4.63 -0.78 -7.69
C TYR A 101 -3.78 -1.77 -6.88
N VAL A 102 -2.85 -1.27 -6.08
CA VAL A 102 -2.08 -2.08 -5.13
C VAL A 102 -3.04 -2.76 -4.15
N LEU A 103 -3.91 -2.01 -3.48
CA LEU A 103 -4.88 -2.58 -2.55
C LEU A 103 -5.73 -3.67 -3.20
N ALA A 104 -6.27 -3.41 -4.39
CA ALA A 104 -7.04 -4.41 -5.14
C ALA A 104 -6.22 -5.68 -5.39
N GLY A 105 -4.98 -5.55 -5.87
CA GLY A 105 -4.07 -6.67 -6.09
C GLY A 105 -3.76 -7.46 -4.82
N LEU A 106 -3.55 -6.77 -3.68
CA LEU A 106 -3.34 -7.44 -2.39
C LEU A 106 -4.56 -8.28 -1.99
N ARG A 107 -5.77 -7.73 -2.17
CA ARG A 107 -7.03 -8.40 -1.82
C ARG A 107 -7.32 -9.58 -2.74
N ASP A 108 -7.08 -9.43 -4.05
CA ASP A 108 -7.22 -10.51 -5.03
C ASP A 108 -6.24 -11.66 -4.76
N ALA A 109 -5.05 -11.35 -4.21
CA ALA A 109 -4.09 -12.34 -3.72
C ALA A 109 -4.46 -12.96 -2.36
N GLY A 110 -5.59 -12.57 -1.76
CA GLY A 110 -6.09 -13.11 -0.49
C GLY A 110 -5.52 -12.45 0.77
N HIS A 111 -4.74 -11.37 0.65
CA HIS A 111 -4.22 -10.65 1.80
C HIS A 111 -5.27 -9.64 2.31
N ALA A 112 -5.88 -9.93 3.46
CA ALA A 112 -6.95 -9.12 4.07
C ALA A 112 -6.49 -8.24 5.25
N LEU A 113 -5.19 -7.95 5.35
CA LEU A 113 -4.63 -7.12 6.42
C LEU A 113 -5.25 -5.70 6.43
N PRO A 114 -5.43 -5.06 7.59
CA PRO A 114 -5.77 -3.64 7.67
C PRO A 114 -4.80 -2.79 6.86
N ALA A 115 -5.34 -1.86 6.07
CA ALA A 115 -4.54 -0.90 5.33
C ALA A 115 -4.85 0.54 5.75
N LEU A 116 -3.80 1.33 5.95
CA LEU A 116 -3.85 2.77 6.20
C LEU A 116 -3.31 3.49 4.97
N PHE A 117 -4.13 4.32 4.34
CA PHE A 117 -3.68 5.17 3.24
C PHE A 117 -3.00 6.43 3.77
N SER A 118 -1.94 6.87 3.09
CA SER A 118 -1.43 8.23 3.25
C SER A 118 -2.06 9.15 2.21
N TYR A 119 -3.36 9.39 2.37
CA TYR A 119 -4.13 10.19 1.42
C TYR A 119 -5.38 10.77 2.07
N ASP A 120 -5.58 12.07 1.93
CA ASP A 120 -6.75 12.75 2.47
C ASP A 120 -7.99 12.48 1.61
N PHE A 121 -8.87 11.58 2.07
CA PHE A 121 -10.16 11.33 1.43
C PHE A 121 -11.29 12.25 1.91
N ASP A 122 -11.04 13.26 2.76
CA ASP A 122 -12.11 14.15 3.27
C ASP A 122 -12.81 14.93 2.14
N SER A 123 -12.08 15.24 1.07
CA SER A 123 -12.64 15.84 -0.14
C SER A 123 -13.32 14.84 -1.09
N GLU A 124 -13.12 13.53 -0.88
CA GLU A 124 -13.63 12.43 -1.70
C GLU A 124 -14.34 11.33 -0.87
N PRO A 125 -15.30 11.65 0.02
CA PRO A 125 -15.85 10.69 0.98
C PRO A 125 -16.62 9.54 0.32
N ARG A 126 -17.12 9.74 -0.91
CA ARG A 126 -17.75 8.66 -1.69
C ARG A 126 -16.71 7.65 -2.18
N ARG A 127 -15.51 8.10 -2.55
CA ARG A 127 -14.42 7.23 -2.99
C ARG A 127 -13.97 6.34 -1.84
N PHE A 128 -13.73 6.93 -0.65
CA PHE A 128 -13.36 6.16 0.53
C PHE A 128 -14.41 5.10 0.88
N ARG A 129 -15.70 5.46 0.98
CA ARG A 129 -16.76 4.49 1.28
C ARG A 129 -16.83 3.33 0.28
N ASN A 130 -16.61 3.61 -1.01
CA ASN A 130 -16.58 2.56 -2.03
C ASN A 130 -15.37 1.63 -1.87
N LEU A 131 -14.20 2.20 -1.53
CA LEU A 131 -12.99 1.43 -1.24
C LEU A 131 -13.17 0.56 0.00
N GLU A 132 -13.67 1.13 1.10
CA GLU A 132 -13.90 0.42 2.36
C GLU A 132 -14.92 -0.72 2.18
N ALA A 133 -16.05 -0.46 1.50
CA ALA A 133 -17.05 -1.48 1.26
C ALA A 133 -16.53 -2.66 0.41
N ARG A 134 -15.57 -2.40 -0.49
CA ARG A 134 -15.03 -3.41 -1.40
C ARG A 134 -13.78 -4.12 -0.85
N TYR A 135 -12.92 -3.40 -0.13
CA TYR A 135 -11.57 -3.81 0.21
C TYR A 135 -11.20 -3.60 1.69
N GLY A 136 -12.19 -3.33 2.55
CA GLY A 136 -12.06 -3.25 4.00
C GLY A 136 -11.31 -4.44 4.62
N PRO A 137 -10.65 -4.26 5.78
CA PRO A 137 -10.66 -3.05 6.61
C PRO A 137 -9.65 -1.98 6.15
N LEU A 138 -10.09 -0.71 6.13
CA LEU A 138 -9.31 0.45 5.65
C LEU A 138 -9.43 1.67 6.58
N ALA A 139 -8.37 2.47 6.65
CA ALA A 139 -8.33 3.82 7.22
C ALA A 139 -7.47 4.74 6.33
N TYR A 140 -7.48 6.04 6.61
CA TYR A 140 -6.62 7.05 5.96
C TYR A 140 -6.27 8.20 6.92
#